data_AF-A0A097ATB6-F1
#
_entry.id   AF-A0A097ATB6-F1
#
_cell.length_a   1.000
_cell.length_b   1.000
_cell.length_c   1.000
_cell.angle_alpha   90.00
_cell.angle_beta   90.00
_cell.angle_gamma   90.00
#
_symmetry.space_group_name_H-M   'P 1'
#
loop_
_entity.id
_entity.type
_entity.pdbx_description
1 polymer ?
#
loop_
_entity_poly.entity_id
_entity_poly.type
_entity_poly.pdbx_seq_one_letter_code
_entity_poly.pdbx_strand_id
1 'polypeptide(L)'
;MANFVLYTLIKIMTYQQILKKNKVLLELFDLAQKMGGRVSILVGKKISKTLAEFAKENNITEIIVGKSLRSALDVILHKDVINPLKKEVEKNDIRVEVIE
;
A
#
# COMPACT_ATOMS: atom_id res chain seq x y z
N MET A 1 -6.44 12.98 -14.71
CA MET A 1 -7.25 12.01 -13.94
C MET A 1 -6.26 11.24 -13.08
N ALA A 2 -6.22 11.49 -11.77
CA ALA A 2 -5.22 10.86 -10.90
C ALA A 2 -5.73 9.47 -10.49
N ASN A 3 -5.00 8.42 -10.89
CA ASN A 3 -5.31 7.04 -10.52
C ASN A 3 -4.73 6.77 -9.12
N PHE A 4 -5.58 6.74 -8.09
CA PHE A 4 -5.15 6.34 -6.75
C PHE A 4 -5.28 4.84 -6.56
N VAL A 5 -4.26 4.21 -5.97
CA VAL A 5 -4.28 2.80 -5.55
C VAL A 5 -4.08 2.73 -4.05
N LEU A 6 -5.10 2.20 -3.36
CA LEU A 6 -5.09 1.99 -1.92
C LEU A 6 -4.62 0.56 -1.62
N TYR A 7 -3.56 0.42 -0.84
CA TYR A 7 -3.01 -0.89 -0.47
C TYR A 7 -3.23 -1.22 1.00
N THR A 8 -3.73 -2.42 1.28
CA THR A 8 -3.65 -3.06 2.60
C THR A 8 -2.88 -4.38 2.46
N LEU A 9 -1.76 -4.52 3.17
CA LEU A 9 -1.00 -5.78 3.22
C LEU A 9 -1.08 -6.38 4.63
N ILE A 10 -1.58 -7.60 4.72
CA ILE A 10 -1.77 -8.33 5.97
C ILE A 10 -1.05 -9.66 5.90
N LYS A 11 -0.24 -9.94 6.92
CA LYS A 11 0.34 -11.25 7.16
C LYS A 11 -0.72 -12.12 7.84
N ILE A 12 -1.09 -13.24 7.21
CA ILE A 12 -1.84 -14.37 7.82
C ILE A 12 -3.35 -14.10 8.11
N MET A 13 -4.08 -13.36 7.28
CA MET A 13 -5.56 -13.33 7.40
C MET A 13 -6.25 -13.32 6.03
N THR A 14 -7.33 -14.09 5.90
CA THR A 14 -8.09 -14.17 4.65
C THR A 14 -8.89 -12.88 4.40
N TYR A 15 -9.00 -12.45 3.15
CA TYR A 15 -9.75 -11.25 2.72
C TYR A 15 -11.14 -11.14 3.36
N GLN A 16 -11.87 -12.26 3.40
CA GLN A 16 -13.21 -12.36 3.98
C GLN A 16 -13.25 -12.06 5.50
N GLN A 17 -12.19 -12.41 6.23
CA GLN A 17 -12.09 -12.13 7.67
C GLN A 17 -11.80 -10.66 7.98
N ILE A 18 -11.05 -9.98 7.11
CA ILE A 18 -10.69 -8.57 7.26
C ILE A 18 -11.89 -7.68 6.99
N LEU A 19 -12.60 -7.94 5.88
CA LEU A 19 -13.80 -7.19 5.52
C LEU A 19 -14.89 -7.34 6.57
N LYS A 20 -15.10 -8.56 7.09
CA LYS A 20 -16.05 -8.81 8.18
C LYS A 20 -15.68 -8.08 9.48
N LYS A 21 -14.40 -7.82 9.73
CA LYS A 21 -13.92 -7.19 10.97
C LYS A 21 -13.73 -5.67 10.87
N ASN A 22 -13.60 -5.10 9.67
CA ASN A 22 -13.27 -3.68 9.49
C ASN A 22 -14.25 -2.97 8.54
N LYS A 23 -15.37 -2.50 9.11
CA LYS A 23 -16.37 -1.69 8.40
C LYS A 23 -15.78 -0.41 7.79
N VAL A 24 -14.88 0.27 8.52
CA VAL A 24 -14.23 1.50 8.06
C VAL A 24 -13.41 1.25 6.77
N LEU A 25 -12.73 0.11 6.67
CA LEU A 25 -11.94 -0.21 5.48
C LEU A 25 -12.82 -0.38 4.24
N LEU A 26 -13.98 -1.01 4.40
CA LEU A 26 -14.98 -1.14 3.33
C LEU A 26 -15.52 0.21 2.89
N GLU A 27 -15.84 1.10 3.83
CA GLU A 27 -16.31 2.46 3.54
C GLU A 27 -15.25 3.26 2.77
N LEU A 28 -13.96 3.12 3.11
CA LEU A 28 -12.85 3.74 2.39
C LEU A 28 -12.70 3.17 0.97
N PHE A 29 -12.88 1.86 0.79
CA PHE A 29 -12.83 1.23 -0.54
C PHE A 29 -13.97 1.73 -1.43
N ASP A 30 -15.19 1.77 -0.90
CA ASP A 30 -16.37 2.27 -1.60
C ASP A 30 -16.21 3.75 -1.97
N LEU A 31 -15.72 4.58 -1.04
CA LEU A 31 -15.43 5.99 -1.30
C LEU A 31 -14.38 6.16 -2.41
N ALA A 32 -13.27 5.42 -2.35
CA ALA A 32 -12.22 5.48 -3.36
C ALA A 32 -12.74 5.08 -4.75
N GLN A 33 -13.57 4.05 -4.83
CA GLN A 33 -14.21 3.63 -6.07
C GLN A 33 -15.19 4.67 -6.60
N LYS A 34 -16.01 5.28 -5.73
CA LYS A 34 -16.94 6.38 -6.09
C LYS A 34 -16.21 7.61 -6.62
N MET A 35 -14.98 7.85 -6.17
CA MET A 35 -14.11 8.92 -6.69
C MET A 35 -13.39 8.55 -7.99
N GLY A 36 -13.68 7.37 -8.57
CA GLY A 36 -13.07 6.87 -9.80
C GLY A 36 -11.73 6.15 -9.61
N GLY A 37 -11.33 5.88 -8.36
CA GLY A 37 -10.15 5.10 -8.03
C GLY A 37 -10.34 3.60 -8.26
N ARG A 38 -9.23 2.88 -8.45
CA ARG A 38 -9.24 1.41 -8.50
C ARG A 38 -8.70 0.86 -7.19
N VAL A 39 -9.49 0.01 -6.55
CA VAL A 39 -9.06 -0.72 -5.34
C VAL A 39 -8.54 -2.08 -5.76
N SER A 40 -7.33 -2.43 -5.32
CA SER A 40 -6.71 -3.72 -5.59
C SER A 40 -6.06 -4.25 -4.32
N ILE A 41 -6.23 -5.55 -4.09
CA ILE A 41 -5.68 -6.22 -2.93
C ILE A 41 -4.52 -7.08 -3.39
N LEU A 42 -3.35 -6.81 -2.84
CA LEU A 42 -2.13 -7.53 -3.16
C LEU A 42 -1.80 -8.53 -2.06
N VAL A 43 -1.44 -9.73 -2.47
CA VAL A 43 -1.00 -10.80 -1.57
C VAL A 43 0.41 -11.19 -1.98
N GLY A 44 1.36 -11.08 -1.05
CA GLY A 44 2.75 -11.42 -1.33
C GLY A 44 3.58 -11.60 -0.07
N LYS A 45 4.70 -12.32 -0.20
CA LYS A 45 5.61 -12.65 0.92
C LYS A 45 6.43 -11.44 1.40
N LYS A 46 6.73 -10.50 0.49
CA LYS A 46 7.52 -9.29 0.75
C LYS A 46 6.75 -8.07 0.26
N ILE A 47 6.37 -7.19 1.19
CA ILE A 47 5.51 -6.04 0.93
C ILE A 47 6.11 -5.11 -0.13
N SER A 48 7.35 -4.64 0.08
CA SER A 48 8.03 -3.71 -0.84
C SER A 48 8.10 -4.24 -2.28
N LYS A 49 8.52 -5.49 -2.43
CA LYS A 49 8.65 -6.15 -3.74
C LYS A 49 7.28 -6.30 -4.43
N THR A 50 6.28 -6.76 -3.70
CA THR A 50 4.93 -6.97 -4.26
C THR A 50 4.32 -5.64 -4.74
N LEU A 51 4.51 -4.56 -3.97
CA LEU A 51 4.06 -3.22 -4.36
C LEU A 51 4.81 -2.70 -5.58
N ALA A 52 6.13 -2.85 -5.63
CA ALA A 52 6.95 -2.41 -6.76
C ALA A 52 6.59 -3.14 -8.06
N GLU A 53 6.42 -4.47 -8.00
CA GLU A 53 6.02 -5.29 -9.15
C GLU A 53 4.64 -4.88 -9.68
N PHE A 54 3.65 -4.77 -8.80
CA PHE A 54 2.31 -4.32 -9.20
C PHE A 54 2.34 -2.90 -9.78
N ALA A 55 3.10 -1.99 -9.17
CA ALA A 55 3.20 -0.62 -9.65
C ALA A 55 3.78 -0.55 -11.06
N LYS A 56 4.83 -1.33 -11.32
CA LYS A 56 5.42 -1.48 -12.65
C LYS A 56 4.43 -2.05 -13.66
N GLU A 57 3.78 -3.17 -13.34
CA GLU A 57 2.85 -3.87 -14.23
C GLU A 57 1.61 -3.05 -14.59
N ASN A 58 1.24 -2.09 -13.74
CA ASN A 58 0.06 -1.24 -13.92
C ASN A 58 0.40 0.21 -14.29
N ASN A 59 1.63 0.49 -14.70
CA ASN A 59 2.10 1.82 -15.11
C ASN A 59 1.83 2.91 -14.06
N ILE A 60 1.99 2.57 -12.78
CA ILE A 60 1.85 3.50 -11.67
C ILE A 60 3.13 4.31 -11.56
N THR A 61 2.99 5.64 -11.58
CA THR A 61 4.12 6.58 -11.51
C THR A 61 4.37 7.12 -10.11
N GLU A 62 3.42 6.90 -9.19
CA GLU A 62 3.47 7.45 -7.84
C GLU A 62 2.83 6.50 -6.83
N ILE A 63 3.51 6.32 -5.70
CA ILE A 63 3.03 5.59 -4.53
C ILE A 63 3.04 6.56 -3.36
N ILE A 64 1.85 6.84 -2.82
CA ILE A 64 1.66 7.66 -1.63
C ILE A 64 1.48 6.74 -0.43
N VAL A 65 2.29 6.92 0.62
CA VAL A 65 2.19 6.17 1.87
C VAL A 65 2.03 7.11 3.05
N GLY A 66 1.10 6.81 3.96
CA GLY A 66 0.99 7.56 5.22
C GLY A 66 2.12 7.21 6.19
N LYS A 67 2.57 8.18 6.99
CA LYS A 67 3.49 7.92 8.10
C LYS A 67 2.83 6.96 9.09
N SER A 68 3.61 5.98 9.54
CA SER A 68 3.21 5.15 10.67
C SER A 68 3.18 6.00 11.94
N LEU A 69 2.07 6.00 12.68
CA LEU A 69 1.97 6.61 14.01
C LEU A 69 2.78 5.87 15.10
N ARG A 70 3.44 4.76 14.74
CA ARG A 70 4.28 3.98 15.64
C ARG A 70 5.58 4.74 15.96
N SER A 71 6.11 4.53 17.16
CA SER A 71 7.34 5.17 17.60
C SER A 71 8.54 4.76 16.72
N ALA A 72 9.59 5.59 16.65
CA ALA A 72 10.80 5.28 15.88
C ALA A 72 11.47 3.95 16.29
N LEU A 73 11.33 3.55 17.57
CA LEU A 73 11.81 2.28 18.10
C LEU A 73 11.00 1.09 17.57
N ASP A 74 9.69 1.25 17.36
CA ASP A 74 8.82 0.21 16.77
C ASP A 74 9.12 -0.02 15.29
N VAL A 75 9.57 1.00 14.55
CA VAL A 75 9.96 0.90 13.12
C VAL A 75 11.26 0.10 12.95
N ILE A 76 12.16 0.16 13.93
CA ILE A 76 13.40 -0.63 13.96
C ILE A 76 13.07 -2.11 14.28
N LEU A 77 12.14 -2.35 15.22
CA LEU A 77 11.67 -3.68 15.62
C LEU A 77 10.75 -4.34 14.57
N HIS A 78 9.95 -3.55 13.84
CA HIS A 78 9.04 -4.00 12.80
C HIS A 78 9.55 -3.52 11.43
N LYS A 79 10.21 -4.45 10.73
CA LYS A 79 10.70 -4.35 9.34
C LYS A 79 10.16 -3.13 8.57
N ASP A 80 11.00 -2.10 8.50
CA ASP A 80 10.83 -0.96 7.59
C ASP A 80 10.43 -1.43 6.18
N VAL A 81 9.34 -0.85 5.67
CA VAL A 81 8.80 -1.14 4.33
C VAL A 81 9.15 -0.02 3.35
N ILE A 82 9.28 1.22 3.83
CA ILE A 82 9.37 2.41 2.98
C ILE A 82 10.75 2.46 2.32
N ASN A 83 11.83 2.28 3.07
CA ASN A 83 13.16 2.33 2.47
C ASN A 83 13.40 1.17 1.48
N PRO A 84 13.01 -0.09 1.78
CA PRO A 84 13.05 -1.14 0.77
C PRO A 84 12.18 -0.83 -0.45
N LEU A 85 10.98 -0.28 -0.26
CA LEU A 85 10.12 0.09 -1.39
C LEU A 85 10.76 1.14 -2.29
N LYS A 86 11.31 2.21 -1.72
CA LYS A 86 12.06 3.24 -2.47
C LYS A 86 13.16 2.63 -3.33
N LYS A 87 13.93 1.69 -2.76
CA LYS A 87 15.00 0.97 -3.50
C LYS A 87 14.47 0.10 -4.63
N GLU A 88 13.36 -0.61 -4.42
CA GLU A 88 12.78 -1.50 -5.45
C GLU A 88 12.23 -0.71 -6.64
N VAL A 89 11.73 0.50 -6.40
CA VAL A 89 11.09 1.31 -7.45
C VAL A 89 11.99 2.36 -8.12
N GLU A 90 13.17 2.64 -7.55
CA GLU A 90 14.13 3.65 -8.01
C GLU A 90 14.45 3.54 -9.52
N LYS A 91 14.50 2.32 -10.05
CA LYS A 91 14.83 2.05 -11.47
C LYS A 91 13.64 2.07 -12.42
N ASN A 92 12.43 2.32 -11.93
CA ASN A 92 11.20 2.24 -12.70
C ASN A 92 10.45 3.59 -12.80
N ASP A 93 11.12 4.71 -12.50
CA ASP A 93 10.56 6.07 -12.53
C ASP A 93 9.27 6.25 -11.69
N ILE A 94 9.17 5.50 -10.58
CA ILE A 94 8.03 5.59 -9.66
C ILE A 94 8.43 6.39 -8.43
N ARG A 95 7.72 7.50 -8.18
CA ARG A 95 7.93 8.33 -6.99
C ARG A 95 7.28 7.68 -5.76
N VAL A 96 7.96 7.68 -4.62
CA VAL A 96 7.38 7.30 -3.33
C VAL A 96 7.31 8.52 -2.43
N GLU A 97 6.11 9.00 -2.16
CA GLU A 97 5.84 10.12 -1.25
C GLU A 97 5.32 9.62 0.09
N VAL A 98 5.83 10.20 1.18
CA VAL A 98 5.39 9.90 2.54
C VAL A 98 4.65 11.12 3.08
N ILE A 99 3.35 10.97 3.33
CA ILE A 99 2.48 12.04 3.85
C ILE A 99 2.22 11.86 5.36
N GLU A 100 2.01 12.97 6.08
CA GLU A 100 1.71 12.96 7.52
C GLU A 100 0.28 12.54 7.84
#